data_AF-A0A4Q9L2K6-F1
#
_entry.id   AF-A0A4Q9L2K6-F1
#
_cell.length_a   1.000
_cell.length_b   1.000
_cell.length_c   1.000
_cell.angle_alpha   90.00
_cell.angle_beta   90.00
_cell.angle_gamma   90.00
#
_symmetry.space_group_name_H-M   'P 1'
#
loop_
_entity.id
_entity.type
_entity.pdbx_description
1 polymer ?
#
loop_
_entity_poly.entity_id
_entity_poly.type
_entity_poly.pdbx_seq_one_letter_code
_entity_poly.pdbx_strand_id
1 'polypeptide(L)'
;MENYLGSFLKDINITERQKEAISKMLFLNEMQFKDLIEDLSDELERRKDGKKDFLETKNKYTVKRNDSRKRLAKLTENKFKNLVLDTYLVMNHRRPNEKFSDAKEIDTLIFELEKMIKTLKKQKTYEDSVIENIQDGGNIRLKSNIYNEYVRNILIKHNEDLSVVNYMEKIFNEHIHKLKKDEFLTLFDTNEFIGRCDNIFYEIRHFEREYEYHKNNILSQMIVSPSVKNLSELNTNNEFKNYVITNEMIQICRLLFKVNEYKKLQESESSLSKEINGLICCLEAIKEGFQTQKDDQCYIRIAINVNEIAKSFERKISKFDFVDHNHIKNLSNHQKNLENFIEANKDISNLEESRLFETFPNMVFNIADIFKQILNEIPGENDSY
;
A
#
# COMPACT_ATOMS: atom_id res chain seq x y z
N MET A 1 -18.45 -1.43 31.58
CA MET A 1 -17.02 -1.10 31.67
C MET A 1 -16.78 0.40 31.67
N GLU A 2 -17.40 1.18 30.78
CA GLU A 2 -17.32 2.65 30.72
C GLU A 2 -17.55 3.35 32.06
N ASN A 3 -18.64 3.02 32.76
CA ASN A 3 -18.95 3.58 34.07
C ASN A 3 -17.86 3.35 35.14
N TYR A 4 -17.08 2.27 34.99
CA TYR A 4 -15.98 1.94 35.90
C TYR A 4 -14.68 2.67 35.51
N LEU A 5 -14.48 2.94 34.22
CA LEU A 5 -13.33 3.69 33.73
C LEU A 5 -13.50 5.20 33.94
N GLY A 6 -14.72 5.74 33.86
CA GLY A 6 -15.06 7.09 34.31
C GLY A 6 -14.08 8.17 33.83
N SER A 7 -13.43 8.86 34.78
CA SER A 7 -12.46 9.94 34.51
C SER A 7 -11.19 9.49 33.78
N PHE A 8 -10.82 8.21 33.82
CA PHE A 8 -9.66 7.70 33.05
C PHE A 8 -9.85 7.80 31.55
N LEU A 9 -11.11 7.83 31.07
CA LEU A 9 -11.38 8.02 29.66
C LEU A 9 -11.17 9.46 29.19
N LYS A 10 -11.14 10.44 30.10
CA LYS A 10 -10.93 11.86 29.77
C LYS A 10 -9.46 12.22 29.54
N ASP A 11 -8.55 11.46 30.14
CA ASP A 11 -7.09 11.67 30.08
C ASP A 11 -6.38 10.50 29.35
N ILE A 12 -7.03 9.86 28.38
CA ILE A 12 -6.42 8.74 27.65
C ILE A 12 -5.27 9.29 26.79
N ASN A 13 -4.05 9.02 27.24
CA ASN A 13 -2.88 9.04 26.38
C ASN A 13 -2.48 7.58 26.13
N ILE A 14 -2.63 7.11 24.89
CA ILE A 14 -2.32 5.72 24.52
C ILE A 14 -0.80 5.52 24.59
N THR A 15 -0.35 4.94 25.68
CA THR A 15 1.06 4.58 25.92
C THR A 15 1.47 3.36 25.09
N GLU A 16 2.78 3.20 24.84
CA GLU A 16 3.33 2.01 24.15
C GLU A 16 2.91 0.69 24.84
N ARG A 17 2.80 0.69 26.17
CA ARG A 17 2.32 -0.46 26.94
C ARG A 17 0.86 -0.83 26.61
N GLN A 18 0.01 0.15 26.34
CA GLN A 18 -1.37 -0.11 25.90
C GLN A 18 -1.40 -0.62 24.47
N LYS A 19 -0.57 -0.09 23.56
CA LYS A 19 -0.46 -0.60 22.17
C LYS A 19 -0.05 -2.08 22.14
N GLU A 20 0.94 -2.47 22.93
CA GLU A 20 1.36 -3.88 23.04
C GLU A 20 0.26 -4.78 23.62
N ALA A 21 -0.47 -4.31 24.63
CA ALA A 21 -1.55 -5.07 25.24
C ALA A 21 -2.74 -5.26 24.27
N ILE A 22 -3.09 -4.21 23.52
CA ILE A 22 -4.12 -4.22 22.48
C ILE A 22 -3.73 -5.20 21.37
N SER A 23 -2.49 -5.12 20.86
CA SER A 23 -1.97 -6.04 19.84
C SER A 23 -2.09 -7.50 20.29
N LYS A 24 -1.67 -7.83 21.52
CA LYS A 24 -1.80 -9.19 22.08
C LYS A 24 -3.25 -9.66 22.20
N MET A 25 -4.16 -8.77 22.57
CA MET A 25 -5.59 -9.09 22.67
C MET A 25 -6.28 -9.24 21.32
N LEU A 26 -5.79 -8.56 20.27
CA LEU A 26 -6.28 -8.71 18.89
C LEU A 26 -6.05 -10.11 18.32
N PHE A 27 -5.09 -10.89 18.84
CA PHE A 27 -4.88 -12.29 18.45
C PHE A 27 -5.85 -13.29 19.11
N LEU A 28 -6.68 -12.87 20.06
CA LEU A 28 -7.67 -13.76 20.68
C LEU A 28 -8.83 -14.04 19.72
N ASN A 29 -9.26 -15.28 19.54
CA ASN A 29 -10.45 -15.54 18.73
C ASN A 29 -11.72 -14.98 19.41
N GLU A 30 -12.83 -14.86 18.67
CA GLU A 30 -14.06 -14.23 19.18
C GLU A 30 -14.58 -14.87 20.46
N MET A 31 -14.52 -16.20 20.55
CA MET A 31 -15.02 -16.96 21.70
C MET A 31 -14.16 -16.72 22.95
N GLN A 32 -12.83 -16.72 22.79
CA GLN A 32 -11.87 -16.42 23.86
C GLN A 32 -12.02 -14.99 24.37
N PHE A 33 -12.28 -14.04 23.48
CA PHE A 33 -12.47 -12.64 23.84
C PHE A 33 -13.81 -12.40 24.53
N LYS A 34 -14.89 -13.07 24.08
CA LYS A 34 -16.19 -13.05 24.76
C LYS A 34 -16.08 -13.61 26.18
N ASP A 35 -15.36 -14.71 26.36
CA ASP A 35 -15.08 -15.29 27.68
C ASP A 35 -14.32 -14.32 28.59
N LEU A 36 -13.33 -13.60 28.04
CA LEU A 36 -12.60 -12.56 28.77
C LEU A 36 -13.50 -11.40 29.23
N ILE A 37 -14.41 -10.94 28.37
CA ILE A 37 -15.38 -9.89 28.70
C ILE A 37 -16.32 -10.35 29.82
N GLU A 38 -16.85 -11.57 29.72
CA GLU A 38 -17.72 -12.16 30.75
C GLU A 38 -16.99 -12.25 32.10
N ASP A 39 -15.74 -12.72 32.09
CA ASP A 39 -14.91 -12.85 33.29
C ASP A 39 -14.59 -11.49 33.93
N LEU A 40 -14.34 -10.44 33.13
CA LEU A 40 -14.14 -9.07 33.61
C LEU A 40 -15.42 -8.44 34.15
N SER A 41 -16.57 -8.72 33.53
CA SER A 41 -17.86 -8.24 34.00
C SER A 41 -18.21 -8.83 35.37
N ASP A 42 -18.05 -10.15 35.53
CA ASP A 42 -18.21 -10.85 36.81
C ASP A 42 -17.33 -10.23 37.91
N GLU A 43 -16.08 -9.90 37.57
CA GLU A 43 -15.13 -9.30 38.52
C GLU A 43 -15.47 -7.85 38.87
N LEU A 44 -15.95 -7.06 37.91
CA LEU A 44 -16.41 -5.69 38.14
C LEU A 44 -17.58 -5.66 39.13
N GLU A 45 -18.54 -6.57 38.94
CA GLU A 45 -19.69 -6.72 39.84
C GLU A 45 -19.23 -7.15 41.24
N ARG A 46 -18.33 -8.13 41.32
CA ARG A 46 -17.73 -8.55 42.61
C ARG A 46 -17.06 -7.40 43.35
N ARG A 47 -16.24 -6.59 42.67
CA ARG A 47 -15.55 -5.44 43.27
C ARG A 47 -16.52 -4.35 43.74
N LYS A 48 -17.62 -4.16 43.01
CA LYS A 48 -18.68 -3.20 43.35
C LYS A 48 -19.46 -3.63 44.60
N ASP A 49 -19.74 -4.93 44.73
CA ASP A 49 -20.53 -5.47 45.83
C ASP A 49 -19.74 -5.67 47.13
N GLY A 50 -18.39 -5.73 47.06
CA GLY A 50 -17.51 -5.75 48.22
C GLY A 50 -17.59 -6.99 49.11
N LYS A 51 -18.27 -8.05 48.67
CA LYS A 51 -18.72 -9.16 49.54
C LYS A 51 -17.88 -10.46 49.52
N LYS A 52 -16.92 -10.64 48.60
CA LYS A 52 -16.12 -11.89 48.50
C LYS A 52 -14.71 -11.60 48.01
N ASP A 53 -13.68 -12.24 48.58
CA ASP A 53 -12.26 -12.07 48.18
C ASP A 53 -11.89 -12.72 46.84
N PHE A 54 -12.76 -13.58 46.29
CA PHE A 54 -12.50 -14.33 45.07
C PHE A 54 -13.77 -14.56 44.25
N LEU A 55 -13.60 -14.80 42.94
CA LEU A 55 -14.69 -15.26 42.06
C LEU A 55 -15.01 -16.73 42.34
N GLU A 56 -16.29 -17.04 42.52
CA GLU A 56 -16.75 -18.41 42.73
C GLU A 56 -16.50 -19.29 41.50
N THR A 57 -16.15 -20.55 41.78
CA THR A 57 -15.92 -21.56 40.75
C THR A 57 -17.26 -21.92 40.14
N LYS A 58 -17.42 -21.77 38.82
CA LYS A 58 -18.66 -22.13 38.11
C LYS A 58 -18.46 -23.50 37.46
N ASN A 59 -19.35 -24.46 37.74
CA ASN A 59 -19.27 -25.84 37.22
C ASN A 59 -19.36 -25.92 35.67
N LYS A 60 -19.96 -24.91 35.05
CA LYS A 60 -20.05 -24.78 33.58
C LYS A 60 -18.75 -24.37 32.89
N TYR A 61 -17.73 -23.93 33.65
CA TYR A 61 -16.46 -23.50 33.09
C TYR A 61 -15.38 -24.56 33.29
N THR A 62 -14.41 -24.59 32.37
CA THR A 62 -13.23 -25.45 32.49
C THR A 62 -12.42 -25.07 33.73
N VAL A 63 -11.65 -26.03 34.26
CA VAL A 63 -10.71 -25.78 35.37
C VAL A 63 -9.78 -24.61 35.06
N LYS A 64 -9.26 -24.57 33.83
CA LYS A 64 -8.37 -23.50 33.35
C LYS A 64 -9.04 -22.11 33.38
N ARG A 65 -10.31 -22.00 32.98
CA ARG A 65 -11.05 -20.72 33.00
C ARG A 65 -11.35 -20.28 34.43
N ASN A 66 -11.75 -21.21 35.31
CA ASN A 66 -11.94 -20.90 36.73
C ASN A 66 -10.63 -20.45 37.41
N ASP A 67 -9.48 -21.03 37.04
CA ASP A 67 -8.18 -20.58 37.54
C ASP A 67 -7.81 -19.17 37.02
N SER A 68 -8.09 -18.86 35.76
CA SER A 68 -7.95 -17.51 35.22
C SER A 68 -8.81 -16.49 35.97
N ARG A 69 -10.07 -16.83 36.27
CA ARG A 69 -10.98 -16.00 37.07
C ARG A 69 -10.44 -15.76 38.49
N LYS A 70 -9.84 -16.76 39.13
CA LYS A 70 -9.15 -16.58 40.42
C LYS A 70 -7.93 -15.66 40.32
N ARG A 71 -7.16 -15.73 39.22
CA ARG A 71 -6.02 -14.81 38.98
C ARG A 71 -6.49 -13.38 38.75
N LEU A 72 -7.62 -13.21 38.06
CA LEU A 72 -8.24 -11.91 37.83
C LEU A 72 -8.62 -11.23 39.14
N ALA A 73 -9.21 -11.97 40.08
CA ALA A 73 -9.56 -11.47 41.42
C ALA A 73 -8.35 -11.03 42.25
N LYS A 74 -7.15 -11.58 42.00
CA LYS A 74 -5.90 -11.22 42.69
C LYS A 74 -5.22 -9.97 42.13
N LEU A 75 -5.69 -9.41 41.01
CA LEU A 75 -5.10 -8.20 40.43
C LEU A 75 -5.34 -6.99 41.34
N THR A 76 -4.30 -6.19 41.55
CA THR A 76 -4.43 -4.89 42.22
C THR A 76 -5.35 -3.97 41.42
N GLU A 77 -5.97 -2.98 42.08
CA GLU A 77 -6.90 -2.06 41.43
C GLU A 77 -6.32 -1.38 40.18
N ASN A 78 -5.05 -0.94 40.23
CA ASN A 78 -4.39 -0.34 39.08
C ASN A 78 -4.18 -1.34 37.92
N LYS A 79 -3.77 -2.58 38.22
CA LYS A 79 -3.58 -3.62 37.20
C LYS A 79 -4.91 -4.05 36.58
N PHE A 80 -5.95 -4.13 37.39
CA PHE A 80 -7.29 -4.47 36.93
C PHE A 80 -7.90 -3.36 36.09
N LYS A 81 -7.81 -2.09 36.52
CA LYS A 81 -8.21 -0.92 35.72
C LYS A 81 -7.51 -0.87 34.37
N ASN A 82 -6.21 -1.12 34.36
CA ASN A 82 -5.42 -1.23 33.13
C ASN A 82 -5.95 -2.33 32.20
N LEU A 83 -6.23 -3.52 32.73
CA LEU A 83 -6.79 -4.63 31.94
C LEU A 83 -8.19 -4.32 31.41
N VAL A 84 -9.04 -3.67 32.21
CA VAL A 84 -10.38 -3.23 31.79
C VAL A 84 -10.27 -2.17 30.70
N LEU A 85 -9.32 -1.23 30.80
CA LEU A 85 -9.04 -0.22 29.77
C LEU A 85 -8.53 -0.86 28.48
N ASP A 86 -7.53 -1.75 28.57
CA ASP A 86 -6.96 -2.47 27.42
C ASP A 86 -8.07 -3.27 26.71
N THR A 87 -8.91 -3.97 27.47
CA THR A 87 -10.05 -4.75 26.93
C THR A 87 -11.12 -3.84 26.35
N TYR A 88 -11.43 -2.70 26.98
CA TYR A 88 -12.40 -1.73 26.48
C TYR A 88 -11.96 -1.12 25.15
N LEU A 89 -10.68 -0.76 25.00
CA LEU A 89 -10.12 -0.27 23.74
C LEU A 89 -10.19 -1.34 22.64
N VAL A 90 -9.87 -2.59 22.96
CA VAL A 90 -9.99 -3.72 22.01
C VAL A 90 -11.45 -4.03 21.68
N MET A 91 -12.36 -3.89 22.65
CA MET A 91 -13.79 -4.07 22.45
C MET A 91 -14.32 -3.03 21.49
N ASN A 92 -13.96 -1.75 21.67
CA ASN A 92 -14.29 -0.68 20.73
C ASN A 92 -13.65 -0.91 19.35
N HIS A 93 -12.45 -1.48 19.27
CA HIS A 93 -11.84 -1.82 17.98
C HIS A 93 -12.53 -3.02 17.28
N ARG A 94 -12.97 -4.04 18.03
CA ARG A 94 -13.55 -5.28 17.46
C ARG A 94 -15.05 -5.19 17.18
N ARG A 95 -15.73 -4.44 18.03
CA ARG A 95 -17.17 -4.17 18.02
C ARG A 95 -17.32 -2.73 18.43
N PRO A 96 -17.03 -1.81 17.52
CA PRO A 96 -17.33 -0.42 17.80
C PRO A 96 -18.86 -0.35 18.02
N ASN A 97 -19.28 -0.16 19.28
CA ASN A 97 -20.67 -0.33 19.71
C ASN A 97 -21.45 0.97 19.48
N GLU A 98 -22.59 0.86 18.77
CA GLU A 98 -23.93 1.51 18.88
C GLU A 98 -24.09 3.01 19.24
N LYS A 99 -23.02 3.75 19.50
CA LYS A 99 -23.01 5.21 19.62
C LYS A 99 -21.87 5.78 18.79
N PHE A 100 -21.94 5.57 17.49
CA PHE A 100 -21.12 6.31 16.54
C PHE A 100 -21.64 7.75 16.43
N SER A 101 -21.31 8.54 17.44
CA SER A 101 -21.62 9.97 17.50
C SER A 101 -20.36 10.84 17.44
N ASP A 102 -19.16 10.26 17.48
CA ASP A 102 -17.95 11.07 17.53
C ASP A 102 -17.38 11.23 16.13
N ALA A 103 -17.82 12.32 15.49
CA ALA A 103 -17.19 12.98 14.34
C ALA A 103 -15.64 12.98 14.36
N LYS A 104 -15.02 12.85 15.55
CA LYS A 104 -13.58 12.74 15.77
C LYS A 104 -12.94 11.50 15.14
N GLU A 105 -13.61 10.35 15.11
CA GLU A 105 -13.04 9.15 14.48
C GLU A 105 -13.06 9.27 12.95
N ILE A 106 -14.14 9.84 12.40
CA ILE A 106 -14.21 10.23 10.97
C ILE A 106 -13.09 11.22 10.65
N ASP A 107 -12.88 12.22 11.50
CA ASP A 107 -11.83 13.22 11.31
C ASP A 107 -10.42 12.62 11.37
N THR A 108 -10.22 11.62 12.24
CA THR A 108 -8.95 10.91 12.33
C THR A 108 -8.68 10.10 11.06
N LEU A 109 -9.68 9.38 10.57
CA LEU A 109 -9.57 8.59 9.36
C LEU A 109 -9.39 9.46 8.11
N ILE A 110 -10.14 10.56 7.99
CA ILE A 110 -9.95 11.57 6.92
C ILE A 110 -8.52 12.10 6.96
N PHE A 111 -8.03 12.53 8.13
CA PHE A 111 -6.68 13.07 8.26
C PHE A 111 -5.60 12.04 7.87
N GLU A 112 -5.77 10.77 8.23
CA GLU A 112 -4.84 9.71 7.84
C GLU A 112 -4.87 9.43 6.33
N LEU A 113 -6.05 9.37 5.72
CA LEU A 113 -6.21 9.20 4.27
C LEU A 113 -5.63 10.41 3.50
N GLU A 114 -5.84 11.64 3.99
CA GLU A 114 -5.24 12.85 3.43
C GLU A 114 -3.71 12.85 3.54
N LYS A 115 -3.17 12.35 4.66
CA LYS A 115 -1.73 12.16 4.84
C LYS A 115 -1.18 11.14 3.85
N MET A 116 -1.89 10.04 3.62
CA MET A 116 -1.53 9.02 2.62
C MET A 116 -1.54 9.58 1.20
N ILE A 117 -2.52 10.41 0.83
CA ILE A 117 -2.52 11.11 -0.47
C ILE A 117 -1.26 11.96 -0.65
N LYS A 118 -0.78 12.62 0.41
CA LYS A 118 0.45 13.42 0.36
C LYS A 118 1.70 12.55 0.20
N THR A 119 1.72 11.33 0.75
CA THR A 119 2.82 10.38 0.62
C THR A 119 2.81 9.66 -0.73
N LEU A 120 1.64 9.31 -1.27
CA LEU A 120 1.48 8.75 -2.62
C LEU A 120 2.00 9.68 -3.70
N LYS A 121 1.98 11.01 -3.46
CA LYS A 121 2.55 12.01 -4.37
C LYS A 121 4.09 12.10 -4.33
N LYS A 122 4.77 11.27 -3.52
CA LYS A 122 6.22 11.34 -3.27
C LYS A 122 6.97 10.01 -3.50
N GLN A 123 6.33 8.93 -3.95
CA GLN A 123 6.94 7.60 -3.95
C GLN A 123 7.96 7.35 -5.08
N LYS A 124 9.09 6.75 -4.70
CA LYS A 124 10.14 6.16 -5.55
C LYS A 124 9.86 4.65 -5.63
N THR A 125 9.73 4.10 -6.83
CA THR A 125 9.32 2.70 -7.12
C THR A 125 10.41 1.66 -6.76
N TYR A 126 10.05 0.37 -6.67
CA TYR A 126 11.04 -0.72 -6.52
C TYR A 126 12.01 -0.73 -7.70
N GLU A 127 11.50 -0.45 -8.89
CA GLU A 127 12.29 -0.24 -10.09
C GLU A 127 13.28 0.92 -9.93
N ASP A 128 12.89 2.02 -9.28
CA ASP A 128 13.79 3.15 -8.99
C ASP A 128 14.92 2.78 -8.02
N SER A 129 14.67 1.89 -7.05
CA SER A 129 15.71 1.36 -6.15
C SER A 129 16.67 0.41 -6.89
N VAL A 130 16.15 -0.47 -7.75
CA VAL A 130 16.98 -1.34 -8.61
C VAL A 130 17.82 -0.49 -9.58
N ILE A 131 17.24 0.57 -10.14
CA ILE A 131 17.94 1.50 -11.03
C ILE A 131 19.04 2.27 -10.28
N GLU A 132 18.78 2.76 -9.06
CA GLU A 132 19.79 3.41 -8.23
C GLU A 132 20.95 2.46 -7.88
N ASN A 133 20.63 1.21 -7.50
CA ASN A 133 21.64 0.18 -7.27
C ASN A 133 22.46 -0.17 -8.53
N ILE A 134 21.84 -0.18 -9.70
CA ILE A 134 22.52 -0.33 -10.99
C ILE A 134 23.35 0.92 -11.32
N GLN A 135 22.92 2.13 -10.94
CA GLN A 135 23.66 3.37 -11.16
C GLN A 135 24.91 3.43 -10.27
N ASP A 136 24.77 3.09 -8.99
CA ASP A 136 25.81 3.12 -7.97
C ASP A 136 26.77 1.92 -8.02
N GLY A 137 26.40 0.85 -8.73
CA GLY A 137 27.25 -0.32 -8.92
C GLY A 137 28.58 0.04 -9.60
N GLY A 138 29.71 -0.18 -8.90
CA GLY A 138 31.02 0.28 -9.38
C GLY A 138 31.57 -0.39 -10.65
N ASN A 139 31.04 -1.55 -11.08
CA ASN A 139 31.48 -2.22 -12.30
C ASN A 139 30.33 -2.93 -13.06
N ILE A 140 30.54 -3.15 -14.36
CA ILE A 140 29.53 -3.73 -15.27
C ILE A 140 29.05 -5.12 -14.83
N ARG A 141 29.92 -5.88 -14.13
CA ARG A 141 29.59 -7.20 -13.61
C ARG A 141 28.53 -7.10 -12.51
N LEU A 142 28.71 -6.18 -11.57
CA LEU A 142 27.76 -5.93 -10.50
C LEU A 142 26.43 -5.42 -11.06
N LYS A 143 26.48 -4.50 -12.03
CA LYS A 143 25.28 -3.96 -12.71
C LYS A 143 24.47 -5.05 -13.42
N SER A 144 25.13 -5.92 -14.17
CA SER A 144 24.45 -7.02 -14.86
C SER A 144 23.92 -8.08 -13.89
N ASN A 145 24.59 -8.30 -12.75
CA ASN A 145 24.09 -9.20 -11.73
C ASN A 145 22.80 -8.66 -11.11
N ILE A 146 22.78 -7.37 -10.74
CA ILE A 146 21.59 -6.71 -10.20
C ILE A 146 20.43 -6.78 -11.21
N TYR A 147 20.71 -6.53 -12.50
CA TYR A 147 19.70 -6.65 -13.56
C TYR A 147 19.20 -8.08 -13.77
N ASN A 148 20.10 -9.07 -13.84
CA ASN A 148 19.72 -10.48 -14.02
C ASN A 148 18.94 -11.00 -12.82
N GLU A 149 19.27 -10.55 -11.61
CA GLU A 149 18.52 -10.85 -10.39
C GLU A 149 17.12 -10.24 -10.42
N TYR A 150 16.98 -8.98 -10.88
CA TYR A 150 15.68 -8.36 -11.12
C TYR A 150 14.82 -9.15 -12.12
N VAL A 151 15.37 -9.51 -13.28
CA VAL A 151 14.65 -10.30 -14.30
C VAL A 151 14.31 -11.69 -13.76
N ARG A 152 15.24 -12.35 -13.03
CA ARG A 152 14.98 -13.64 -12.37
C ARG A 152 13.79 -13.55 -11.43
N ASN A 153 13.76 -12.51 -10.59
CA ASN A 153 12.70 -12.32 -9.60
C ASN A 153 11.35 -12.08 -10.29
N ILE A 154 11.32 -11.36 -11.42
CA ILE A 154 10.12 -11.22 -12.25
C ILE A 154 9.66 -12.59 -12.79
N LEU A 155 10.54 -13.37 -13.40
CA LEU A 155 10.15 -14.64 -14.02
C LEU A 155 9.72 -15.69 -12.99
N ILE A 156 10.44 -15.80 -11.85
CA ILE A 156 10.04 -16.67 -10.72
C ILE A 156 8.63 -16.29 -10.25
N LYS A 157 8.36 -14.99 -10.12
CA LYS A 157 7.08 -14.46 -9.65
C LYS A 157 5.92 -14.76 -10.60
N HIS A 158 6.15 -14.77 -11.91
CA HIS A 158 5.15 -15.12 -12.91
C HIS A 158 5.08 -16.63 -13.20
N ASN A 159 5.85 -17.43 -12.44
CA ASN A 159 5.98 -18.88 -12.65
C ASN A 159 6.43 -19.21 -14.08
N GLU A 160 7.24 -18.33 -14.66
CA GLU A 160 7.76 -18.41 -16.02
C GLU A 160 9.12 -19.12 -16.07
N ASP A 161 9.50 -19.54 -17.27
CA ASP A 161 10.74 -20.28 -17.51
C ASP A 161 11.98 -19.39 -17.29
N LEU A 162 12.87 -19.87 -16.42
CA LEU A 162 14.13 -19.20 -16.08
C LEU A 162 15.24 -19.45 -17.10
N SER A 163 14.99 -20.28 -18.13
CA SER A 163 15.99 -20.62 -19.15
C SER A 163 16.61 -19.39 -19.80
N VAL A 164 15.83 -18.32 -20.02
CA VAL A 164 16.30 -17.06 -20.60
C VAL A 164 17.31 -16.37 -19.67
N VAL A 165 17.01 -16.23 -18.38
CA VAL A 165 17.92 -15.61 -17.41
C VAL A 165 19.18 -16.45 -17.21
N ASN A 166 19.02 -17.77 -17.12
CA ASN A 166 20.16 -18.69 -16.98
C ASN A 166 21.07 -18.65 -18.22
N TYR A 167 20.49 -18.51 -19.42
CA TYR A 167 21.25 -18.29 -20.64
C TYR A 167 21.94 -16.93 -20.66
N MET A 168 21.27 -15.86 -20.23
CA MET A 168 21.85 -14.52 -20.12
C MET A 168 23.04 -14.50 -19.15
N GLU A 169 22.92 -15.11 -17.98
CA GLU A 169 24.03 -15.25 -17.03
C GLU A 169 25.18 -16.10 -17.59
N LYS A 170 24.87 -17.20 -18.26
CA LYS A 170 25.87 -18.06 -18.89
C LYS A 170 26.65 -17.29 -19.95
N ILE A 171 25.96 -16.66 -20.90
CA ILE A 171 26.58 -15.88 -21.97
C ILE A 171 27.40 -14.72 -21.39
N PHE A 172 26.85 -14.00 -20.42
CA PHE A 172 27.54 -12.91 -19.77
C PHE A 172 28.82 -13.38 -19.08
N ASN A 173 28.78 -14.48 -18.30
CA ASN A 173 29.97 -15.03 -17.64
C ASN A 173 31.01 -15.58 -18.64
N GLU A 174 30.58 -16.17 -19.75
CA GLU A 174 31.47 -16.70 -20.79
C GLU A 174 32.18 -15.60 -21.60
N HIS A 175 31.55 -14.42 -21.73
CA HIS A 175 32.00 -13.35 -22.62
C HIS A 175 32.45 -12.08 -21.90
N ILE A 176 32.20 -11.91 -20.60
CA ILE A 176 32.62 -10.72 -19.84
C ILE A 176 34.14 -10.52 -19.80
N HIS A 177 34.89 -11.63 -19.85
CA HIS A 177 36.35 -11.57 -19.93
C HIS A 177 36.87 -11.28 -21.35
N LYS A 178 36.02 -11.42 -22.37
CA LYS A 178 36.32 -11.13 -23.77
C LYS A 178 35.83 -9.75 -24.21
N LEU A 179 34.86 -9.19 -23.48
CA LEU A 179 34.33 -7.84 -23.68
C LEU A 179 35.44 -6.81 -23.48
N LYS A 180 36.15 -6.51 -24.58
CA LYS A 180 36.72 -5.18 -24.77
C LYS A 180 35.56 -4.21 -24.83
N LYS A 181 35.78 -3.01 -24.30
CA LYS A 181 34.78 -1.92 -24.16
C LYS A 181 33.99 -1.63 -25.45
N ASP A 182 34.50 -2.06 -26.61
CA ASP A 182 34.00 -1.77 -27.95
C ASP A 182 33.02 -2.82 -28.52
N GLU A 183 32.96 -4.06 -28.00
CA GLU A 183 32.11 -5.13 -28.59
C GLU A 183 30.66 -5.12 -28.09
N PHE A 184 30.37 -4.48 -26.95
CA PHE A 184 28.99 -4.33 -26.48
C PHE A 184 28.19 -3.32 -27.35
N LEU A 185 28.90 -2.43 -28.04
CA LEU A 185 28.34 -1.36 -28.88
C LEU A 185 27.83 -1.86 -30.23
N THR A 186 28.32 -3.00 -30.70
CA THR A 186 27.87 -3.60 -31.96
C THR A 186 26.53 -4.34 -31.85
N LEU A 187 26.01 -4.55 -30.63
CA LEU A 187 24.69 -5.17 -30.41
C LEU A 187 23.51 -4.24 -30.69
N PHE A 188 23.78 -2.93 -30.81
CA PHE A 188 22.78 -1.92 -31.15
C PHE A 188 23.29 -1.14 -32.36
N ASP A 189 22.97 -1.62 -33.57
CA ASP A 189 23.22 -0.84 -34.78
C ASP A 189 22.64 0.58 -34.59
N THR A 190 23.49 1.60 -34.70
CA THR A 190 23.13 2.97 -34.36
C THR A 190 21.99 3.49 -35.22
N ASN A 191 21.91 3.07 -36.48
CA ASN A 191 20.81 3.46 -37.37
C ASN A 191 19.50 2.79 -36.98
N GLU A 192 19.54 1.49 -36.66
CA GLU A 192 18.36 0.77 -36.18
C GLU A 192 17.84 1.35 -34.86
N PHE A 193 18.74 1.70 -33.93
CA PHE A 193 18.39 2.35 -32.67
C PHE A 193 17.69 3.69 -32.88
N ILE A 194 18.25 4.58 -33.70
CA ILE A 194 17.63 5.89 -34.01
C ILE A 194 16.26 5.69 -34.68
N GLY A 195 16.15 4.77 -35.65
CA GLY A 195 14.88 4.51 -36.33
C GLY A 195 13.77 4.03 -35.40
N ARG A 196 14.10 3.24 -34.36
CA ARG A 196 13.14 2.85 -33.32
C ARG A 196 12.76 4.02 -32.41
N CYS A 197 13.72 4.89 -32.07
CA CYS A 197 13.48 6.07 -31.22
C CYS A 197 12.62 7.13 -31.93
N ASP A 198 12.81 7.33 -33.23
CA ASP A 198 12.04 8.29 -34.04
C ASP A 198 10.53 8.03 -33.93
N ASN A 199 10.12 6.76 -34.02
CA ASN A 199 8.71 6.38 -33.87
C ASN A 199 8.14 6.73 -32.49
N ILE A 200 8.95 6.59 -31.44
CA ILE A 200 8.51 6.83 -30.05
C ILE A 200 8.41 8.33 -29.75
N PHE A 201 9.41 9.12 -30.15
CA PHE A 201 9.44 10.55 -29.85
C PHE A 201 8.59 11.39 -30.79
N TYR A 202 8.25 10.89 -31.99
CA TYR A 202 7.25 11.50 -32.86
C TYR A 202 5.89 11.65 -32.18
N GLU A 203 5.51 10.70 -31.32
CA GLU A 203 4.26 10.74 -30.56
C GLU A 203 4.34 11.64 -29.31
N ILE A 204 5.53 12.06 -28.87
CA ILE A 204 5.75 12.68 -27.53
C ILE A 204 6.51 14.00 -27.66
N ARG A 205 5.75 15.05 -27.99
CA ARG A 205 6.25 16.41 -28.27
C ARG A 205 7.05 17.07 -27.13
N HIS A 206 6.89 16.62 -25.88
CA HIS A 206 7.56 17.24 -24.72
C HIS A 206 9.07 16.91 -24.66
N PHE A 207 9.49 15.76 -25.19
CA PHE A 207 10.91 15.36 -25.21
C PHE A 207 11.56 15.47 -26.59
N GLU A 208 10.78 15.84 -27.61
CA GLU A 208 11.20 15.93 -29.02
C GLU A 208 12.45 16.81 -29.22
N ARG A 209 12.53 17.97 -28.56
CA ARG A 209 13.69 18.87 -28.70
C ARG A 209 14.98 18.29 -28.12
N GLU A 210 14.88 17.61 -26.97
CA GLU A 210 16.04 17.01 -26.29
C GLU A 210 16.49 15.75 -27.04
N TYR A 211 15.53 14.97 -27.54
CA TYR A 211 15.79 13.84 -28.43
C TYR A 211 16.50 14.26 -29.72
N GLU A 212 15.98 15.26 -30.43
CA GLU A 212 16.56 15.77 -31.67
C GLU A 212 17.98 16.33 -31.44
N TYR A 213 18.26 16.94 -30.28
CA TYR A 213 19.61 17.37 -29.93
C TYR A 213 20.60 16.20 -29.91
N HIS A 214 20.30 15.13 -29.16
CA HIS A 214 21.17 13.97 -29.05
C HIS A 214 21.27 13.17 -30.36
N LYS A 215 20.16 13.04 -31.10
CA LYS A 215 20.14 12.42 -32.42
C LYS A 215 21.05 13.14 -33.41
N ASN A 216 20.98 14.47 -33.48
CA ASN A 216 21.82 15.27 -34.37
C ASN A 216 23.30 15.18 -34.00
N ASN A 217 23.63 15.10 -32.70
CA ASN A 217 25.01 14.84 -32.26
C ASN A 217 25.51 13.49 -32.77
N ILE A 218 24.72 12.42 -32.67
CA ILE A 218 25.09 11.09 -33.20
C ILE A 218 25.32 11.15 -34.70
N LEU A 219 24.36 11.71 -35.46
CA LEU A 219 24.45 11.82 -36.92
C LEU A 219 25.68 12.63 -37.36
N SER A 220 26.02 13.70 -36.63
CA SER A 220 27.20 14.52 -36.91
C SER A 220 28.52 13.74 -36.80
N GLN A 221 28.60 12.75 -35.90
CA GLN A 221 29.79 11.92 -35.70
C GLN A 221 29.87 10.77 -36.70
N MET A 222 28.72 10.36 -37.26
CA MET A 222 28.63 9.31 -38.28
C MET A 222 29.03 9.79 -39.69
N ILE A 223 29.01 11.11 -39.95
CA ILE A 223 29.48 11.66 -41.22
C ILE A 223 31.01 11.53 -41.29
N VAL A 224 31.49 10.77 -42.28
CA VAL A 224 32.93 10.56 -42.51
C VAL A 224 33.56 11.82 -43.09
N SER A 225 34.42 12.49 -42.33
CA SER A 225 35.30 13.54 -42.88
C SER A 225 36.30 12.94 -43.87
N PRO A 226 36.37 13.40 -45.14
CA PRO A 226 37.23 12.83 -46.18
C PRO A 226 38.75 13.04 -45.99
N SER A 227 39.20 13.63 -44.89
CA SER A 227 40.51 14.28 -44.80
C SER A 227 41.59 13.55 -43.99
N VAL A 228 41.38 12.30 -43.55
CA VAL A 228 42.37 11.59 -42.72
C VAL A 228 43.23 10.64 -43.58
N LYS A 229 44.52 10.97 -43.74
CA LYS A 229 45.47 10.22 -44.60
C LYS A 229 46.29 9.13 -43.87
N ASN A 230 46.18 8.99 -42.55
CA ASN A 230 46.98 8.06 -41.76
C ASN A 230 46.13 7.00 -41.03
N LEU A 231 46.52 5.73 -41.17
CA LEU A 231 45.84 4.57 -40.55
C LEU A 231 45.85 4.60 -39.00
N SER A 232 46.89 5.15 -38.38
CA SER A 232 47.00 5.26 -36.91
C SER A 232 46.09 6.33 -36.33
N GLU A 233 45.93 7.48 -37.02
CA GLU A 233 44.99 8.54 -36.66
C GLU A 233 43.53 8.13 -36.92
N LEU A 234 43.30 7.28 -37.93
CA LEU A 234 41.99 6.72 -38.24
C LEU A 234 41.44 5.85 -37.09
N ASN A 235 42.30 5.03 -36.47
CA ASN A 235 41.87 4.15 -35.37
C ASN A 235 41.52 4.93 -34.09
N THR A 236 42.36 5.87 -33.66
CA THR A 236 42.06 6.70 -32.47
C THR A 236 40.88 7.64 -32.70
N ASN A 237 40.70 8.16 -33.92
CA ASN A 237 39.54 8.99 -34.26
C ASN A 237 38.25 8.15 -34.29
N ASN A 238 38.30 6.91 -34.78
CA ASN A 238 37.15 6.00 -34.75
C ASN A 238 36.78 5.58 -33.32
N GLU A 239 37.75 5.31 -32.45
CA GLU A 239 37.49 5.01 -31.03
C GLU A 239 36.83 6.19 -30.31
N PHE A 240 37.33 7.41 -30.53
CA PHE A 240 36.73 8.61 -29.93
C PHE A 240 35.31 8.87 -30.47
N LYS A 241 35.08 8.71 -31.77
CA LYS A 241 33.75 8.84 -32.38
C LYS A 241 32.77 7.81 -31.80
N ASN A 242 33.18 6.56 -31.69
CA ASN A 242 32.35 5.50 -31.11
C ASN A 242 32.00 5.81 -29.64
N TYR A 243 32.95 6.35 -28.88
CA TYR A 243 32.70 6.79 -27.50
C TYR A 243 31.66 7.92 -27.42
N VAL A 244 31.76 8.94 -28.30
CA VAL A 244 30.78 10.04 -28.35
C VAL A 244 29.40 9.52 -28.76
N ILE A 245 29.30 8.71 -29.81
CA ILE A 245 28.05 8.10 -30.27
C ILE A 245 27.39 7.31 -29.13
N THR A 246 28.17 6.49 -28.42
CA THR A 246 27.70 5.71 -27.27
C THR A 246 27.10 6.59 -26.19
N ASN A 247 27.78 7.68 -25.83
CA ASN A 247 27.33 8.57 -24.77
C ASN A 247 26.02 9.29 -25.13
N GLU A 248 25.87 9.70 -26.39
CA GLU A 248 24.63 10.32 -26.88
C GLU A 248 23.49 9.30 -26.96
N MET A 249 23.75 8.05 -27.40
CA MET A 249 22.77 6.97 -27.36
C MET A 249 22.30 6.68 -25.92
N ILE A 250 23.20 6.72 -24.94
CA ILE A 250 22.85 6.61 -23.51
C ILE A 250 21.91 7.75 -23.08
N GLN A 251 22.10 8.98 -23.56
CA GLN A 251 21.18 10.08 -23.25
C GLN A 251 19.80 9.85 -23.87
N ILE A 252 19.72 9.34 -25.11
CA ILE A 252 18.45 8.98 -25.75
C ILE A 252 17.74 7.85 -24.97
N CYS A 253 18.47 6.82 -24.53
CA CYS A 253 17.93 5.78 -23.66
C CYS A 253 17.35 6.36 -22.37
N ARG A 254 18.03 7.33 -21.74
CA ARG A 254 17.51 8.03 -20.55
C ARG A 254 16.21 8.78 -20.84
N LEU A 255 16.10 9.43 -21.99
CA LEU A 255 14.85 10.07 -22.41
C LEU A 255 13.72 9.05 -22.59
N LEU A 256 14.02 7.88 -23.17
CA LEU A 256 13.04 6.79 -23.33
C LEU A 256 12.53 6.28 -21.98
N PHE A 257 13.40 6.15 -20.98
CA PHE A 257 13.00 5.79 -19.62
C PHE A 257 12.08 6.85 -19.00
N LYS A 258 12.43 8.14 -19.08
CA LYS A 258 11.57 9.23 -18.60
C LYS A 258 10.21 9.27 -19.29
N VAL A 259 10.16 8.97 -20.59
CA VAL A 259 8.93 8.85 -21.37
C VAL A 259 8.04 7.72 -20.85
N ASN A 260 8.63 6.58 -20.52
CA ASN A 260 7.90 5.40 -20.05
C ASN A 260 7.42 5.57 -18.60
N GLU A 261 8.22 6.22 -17.75
CA GLU A 261 7.82 6.66 -16.40
C GLU A 261 6.66 7.67 -16.45
N TYR A 262 6.72 8.68 -17.32
CA TYR A 262 5.67 9.69 -17.44
C TYR A 262 4.32 9.09 -17.85
N LYS A 263 4.30 8.12 -18.77
CA LYS A 263 3.08 7.40 -19.18
C LYS A 263 2.53 6.47 -18.08
N LYS A 264 3.40 5.83 -17.28
CA LYS A 264 2.98 4.93 -16.18
C LYS A 264 2.56 5.66 -14.89
N LEU A 265 3.24 6.74 -14.50
CA LEU A 265 2.96 7.49 -13.26
C LEU A 265 1.65 8.32 -13.33
N GLN A 266 1.34 8.93 -14.48
CA GLN A 266 0.13 9.76 -14.60
C GLN A 266 -1.18 8.96 -14.48
N GLU A 267 -1.19 7.69 -14.89
CA GLU A 267 -2.41 6.87 -14.93
C GLU A 267 -2.70 6.11 -13.63
N SER A 268 -1.71 5.85 -12.77
CA SER A 268 -1.88 5.07 -11.54
C SER A 268 -2.07 5.95 -10.29
N GLU A 269 -1.26 6.99 -10.11
CA GLU A 269 -1.25 7.83 -8.90
C GLU A 269 -2.42 8.82 -8.86
N SER A 270 -2.69 9.51 -9.97
CA SER A 270 -3.88 10.38 -10.11
C SER A 270 -5.18 9.59 -9.92
N SER A 271 -5.15 8.33 -10.36
CA SER A 271 -6.29 7.43 -10.37
C SER A 271 -6.59 6.83 -9.00
N LEU A 272 -5.58 6.47 -8.20
CA LEU A 272 -5.77 6.04 -6.80
C LEU A 272 -6.13 7.23 -5.90
N SER A 273 -5.46 8.38 -6.06
CA SER A 273 -5.79 9.59 -5.30
C SER A 273 -7.24 10.03 -5.53
N LYS A 274 -7.78 9.84 -6.75
CA LYS A 274 -9.19 10.11 -7.05
C LYS A 274 -10.15 9.22 -6.25
N GLU A 275 -9.84 7.92 -6.09
CA GLU A 275 -10.67 7.01 -5.30
C GLU A 275 -10.62 7.34 -3.81
N ILE A 276 -9.43 7.67 -3.29
CA ILE A 276 -9.26 8.05 -1.88
C ILE A 276 -10.02 9.35 -1.60
N ASN A 277 -9.92 10.36 -2.47
CA ASN A 277 -10.69 11.60 -2.35
C ASN A 277 -12.21 11.34 -2.42
N GLY A 278 -12.65 10.44 -3.31
CA GLY A 278 -14.06 10.03 -3.39
C GLY A 278 -14.55 9.41 -2.08
N LEU A 279 -13.72 8.57 -1.45
CA LEU A 279 -14.05 7.96 -0.17
C LEU A 279 -14.08 8.98 0.96
N ILE A 280 -13.15 9.94 0.99
CA ILE A 280 -13.16 11.07 1.93
C ILE A 280 -14.46 11.86 1.82
N CYS A 281 -14.89 12.22 0.60
CA CYS A 281 -16.16 12.92 0.41
C CYS A 281 -17.37 12.12 0.93
N CYS A 282 -17.36 10.79 0.81
CA CYS A 282 -18.41 9.94 1.36
C CYS A 282 -18.40 9.93 2.90
N LEU A 283 -17.22 9.88 3.51
CA LEU A 283 -17.05 9.97 4.97
C LEU A 283 -17.48 11.35 5.50
N GLU A 284 -17.16 12.44 4.79
CA GLU A 284 -17.64 13.79 5.11
C GLU A 284 -19.16 13.90 5.01
N ALA A 285 -19.77 13.30 3.98
CA ALA A 285 -21.22 13.27 3.84
C ALA A 285 -21.92 12.48 4.96
N ILE A 286 -21.31 11.38 5.43
CA ILE A 286 -21.77 10.61 6.60
C ILE A 286 -21.64 11.45 7.87
N LYS A 287 -20.50 12.14 8.06
CA LYS A 287 -20.28 13.06 9.20
C LYS A 287 -21.34 14.16 9.26
N GLU A 288 -21.62 14.79 8.12
CA GLU A 288 -22.66 15.80 8.03
C GLU A 288 -24.05 15.19 8.30
N GLY A 289 -24.30 13.98 7.81
CA GLY A 289 -25.53 13.21 8.07
C GLY A 289 -25.75 12.93 9.56
N PHE A 290 -24.70 12.59 10.30
CA PHE A 290 -24.73 12.44 11.76
C PHE A 290 -25.08 13.73 12.50
N GLN A 291 -24.59 14.87 11.99
CA GLN A 291 -24.82 16.19 12.61
C GLN A 291 -26.21 16.77 12.29
N THR A 292 -26.79 16.40 11.15
CA THR A 292 -28.00 17.05 10.61
C THR A 292 -29.23 16.14 10.55
N GLN A 293 -29.16 14.89 11.00
CA GLN A 293 -30.24 13.89 10.92
C GLN A 293 -30.82 13.79 9.49
N LYS A 294 -29.94 13.59 8.49
CA LYS A 294 -30.36 13.45 7.08
C LYS A 294 -31.25 12.22 6.86
N ASP A 295 -32.11 12.34 5.84
CA ASP A 295 -33.01 11.29 5.32
C ASP A 295 -32.24 10.03 4.86
N ASP A 296 -32.80 8.86 5.13
CA ASP A 296 -32.25 7.52 4.84
C ASP A 296 -31.90 7.31 3.37
N GLN A 297 -32.59 8.01 2.45
CA GLN A 297 -32.25 8.01 1.02
C GLN A 297 -30.84 8.54 0.73
N CYS A 298 -30.34 9.45 1.57
CA CYS A 298 -28.99 9.98 1.45
C CYS A 298 -27.95 8.88 1.75
N TYR A 299 -28.17 8.08 2.78
CA TYR A 299 -27.26 6.99 3.16
C TYR A 299 -27.19 5.89 2.11
N ILE A 300 -28.31 5.53 1.48
CA ILE A 300 -28.32 4.55 0.37
C ILE A 300 -27.51 5.07 -0.83
N ARG A 301 -27.64 6.37 -1.17
CA ARG A 301 -26.82 6.97 -2.23
C ARG A 301 -25.33 6.98 -1.89
N ILE A 302 -24.98 7.29 -0.64
CA ILE A 302 -23.59 7.21 -0.17
C ILE A 302 -23.09 5.76 -0.24
N ALA A 303 -23.91 4.78 0.13
CA ALA A 303 -23.57 3.36 0.05
C ALA A 303 -23.24 2.91 -1.37
N ILE A 304 -24.06 3.32 -2.34
CA ILE A 304 -23.81 3.04 -3.76
C ILE A 304 -22.48 3.64 -4.19
N ASN A 305 -22.21 4.90 -3.84
CA ASN A 305 -20.97 5.57 -4.19
C ASN A 305 -19.74 4.89 -3.56
N VAL A 306 -19.81 4.52 -2.27
CA VAL A 306 -18.72 3.80 -1.58
C VAL A 306 -18.46 2.45 -2.25
N ASN A 307 -19.51 1.74 -2.66
CA ASN A 307 -19.37 0.46 -3.36
C ASN A 307 -18.69 0.62 -4.73
N GLU A 308 -19.03 1.66 -5.49
CA GLU A 308 -18.38 1.94 -6.77
C GLU A 308 -16.90 2.33 -6.61
N ILE A 309 -16.60 3.16 -5.60
CA ILE A 309 -15.23 3.55 -5.24
C ILE A 309 -14.43 2.31 -4.82
N ALA A 310 -14.99 1.45 -3.96
CA ALA A 310 -14.35 0.20 -3.54
C ALA A 310 -14.02 -0.72 -4.73
N LYS A 311 -14.96 -0.92 -5.66
CA LYS A 311 -14.74 -1.69 -6.89
C LYS A 311 -13.67 -1.10 -7.79
N SER A 312 -13.66 0.22 -7.91
CA SER A 312 -12.68 0.93 -8.74
C SER A 312 -11.29 0.80 -8.11
N PHE A 313 -11.20 0.99 -6.79
CA PHE A 313 -9.99 0.84 -6.01
C PHE A 313 -9.46 -0.60 -6.09
N GLU A 314 -10.27 -1.62 -5.81
CA GLU A 314 -9.93 -3.06 -5.90
C GLU A 314 -9.30 -3.39 -7.27
N ARG A 315 -9.94 -2.97 -8.37
CA ARG A 315 -9.43 -3.17 -9.74
C ARG A 315 -8.08 -2.50 -10.01
N LYS A 316 -7.80 -1.38 -9.34
CA LYS A 316 -6.54 -0.64 -9.48
C LYS A 316 -5.45 -1.26 -8.60
N ILE A 317 -5.73 -1.54 -7.34
CA ILE A 317 -4.77 -2.15 -6.40
C ILE A 317 -4.41 -3.57 -6.77
N SER A 318 -5.31 -4.33 -7.42
CA SER A 318 -5.04 -5.69 -7.89
C SER A 318 -3.96 -5.76 -8.98
N LYS A 319 -3.54 -4.61 -9.52
CA LYS A 319 -2.42 -4.49 -10.46
C LYS A 319 -1.07 -4.27 -9.76
N PHE A 320 -1.07 -4.04 -8.45
CA PHE A 320 0.13 -3.80 -7.66
C PHE A 320 0.50 -5.08 -6.92
N ASP A 321 1.70 -5.57 -7.20
CA ASP A 321 2.10 -6.91 -6.78
C ASP A 321 2.55 -7.03 -5.32
N PHE A 322 2.74 -5.91 -4.62
CA PHE A 322 3.20 -5.88 -3.23
C PHE A 322 2.04 -5.81 -2.22
N VAL A 323 0.79 -5.67 -2.69
CA VAL A 323 -0.39 -5.62 -1.82
C VAL A 323 -0.77 -7.03 -1.39
N ASP A 324 -1.01 -7.24 -0.09
CA ASP A 324 -1.41 -8.54 0.44
C ASP A 324 -2.76 -8.97 -0.16
N HIS A 325 -2.76 -10.16 -0.77
CA HIS A 325 -3.96 -10.78 -1.32
C HIS A 325 -5.07 -10.97 -0.27
N ASN A 326 -4.70 -11.11 1.02
CA ASN A 326 -5.68 -11.16 2.10
C ASN A 326 -6.40 -9.83 2.29
N HIS A 327 -5.72 -8.70 2.14
CA HIS A 327 -6.36 -7.39 2.22
C HIS A 327 -7.27 -7.11 1.03
N ILE A 328 -6.87 -7.52 -0.18
CA ILE A 328 -7.75 -7.46 -1.38
C ILE A 328 -8.99 -8.32 -1.16
N LYS A 329 -8.81 -9.56 -0.67
CA LYS A 329 -9.92 -10.47 -0.37
C LYS A 329 -10.84 -9.93 0.73
N ASN A 330 -10.27 -9.30 1.76
CA ASN A 330 -11.04 -8.64 2.81
C ASN A 330 -11.85 -7.48 2.25
N LEU A 331 -11.26 -6.64 1.39
CA LEU A 331 -11.98 -5.57 0.70
C LEU A 331 -13.16 -6.12 -0.09
N SER A 332 -12.94 -7.18 -0.86
CA SER A 332 -13.97 -7.87 -1.66
C SER A 332 -15.12 -8.41 -0.79
N ASN A 333 -14.80 -8.98 0.38
CA ASN A 333 -15.81 -9.45 1.33
C ASN A 333 -16.65 -8.30 1.93
N HIS A 334 -16.01 -7.21 2.33
CA HIS A 334 -16.71 -6.03 2.86
C HIS A 334 -17.54 -5.33 1.79
N GLN A 335 -17.05 -5.30 0.55
CA GLN A 335 -17.81 -4.83 -0.61
C GLN A 335 -19.06 -5.68 -0.84
N LYS A 336 -18.94 -7.01 -0.81
CA LYS A 336 -20.09 -7.91 -0.96
C LYS A 336 -21.13 -7.72 0.15
N ASN A 337 -20.68 -7.47 1.38
CA ASN A 337 -21.58 -7.14 2.49
C ASN A 337 -22.32 -5.82 2.24
N LEU A 338 -21.62 -4.81 1.71
CA LEU A 338 -22.23 -3.53 1.33
C LEU A 338 -23.22 -3.69 0.17
N GLU A 339 -22.92 -4.52 -0.82
CA GLU A 339 -23.84 -4.85 -1.92
C GLU A 339 -25.12 -5.51 -1.44
N ASN A 340 -24.99 -6.52 -0.57
CA ASN A 340 -26.14 -7.20 0.03
C ASN A 340 -26.99 -6.21 0.86
N PHE A 341 -26.33 -5.29 1.58
CA PHE A 341 -27.01 -4.23 2.31
C PHE A 341 -27.76 -3.28 1.37
N ILE A 342 -27.13 -2.82 0.28
CA ILE A 342 -27.79 -1.96 -0.71
C ILE A 342 -29.01 -2.68 -1.29
N GLU A 343 -28.86 -3.95 -1.68
CA GLU A 343 -29.94 -4.73 -2.30
C GLU A 343 -31.12 -4.98 -1.35
N ALA A 344 -30.85 -5.31 -0.08
CA ALA A 344 -31.87 -5.52 0.94
C ALA A 344 -32.68 -4.23 1.25
N ASN A 345 -32.13 -3.06 0.95
CA ASN A 345 -32.71 -1.76 1.27
C ASN A 345 -33.10 -0.94 0.02
N LYS A 346 -33.16 -1.56 -1.17
CA LYS A 346 -33.61 -0.91 -2.43
C LYS A 346 -35.09 -0.51 -2.39
N ASP A 347 -35.93 -1.28 -1.69
CA ASP A 347 -37.36 -1.00 -1.53
C ASP A 347 -37.61 -0.23 -0.23
N ILE A 348 -37.68 1.10 -0.38
CA ILE A 348 -37.73 2.10 0.70
C ILE A 348 -39.00 2.00 1.57
N SER A 349 -40.05 1.31 1.08
CA SER A 349 -41.37 1.24 1.70
C SER A 349 -41.47 0.42 2.99
N ASN A 350 -40.44 -0.35 3.36
CA ASN A 350 -40.42 -1.22 4.55
C ASN A 350 -39.16 -1.06 5.42
N LEU A 351 -38.47 0.08 5.33
CA LEU A 351 -37.28 0.32 6.14
C LEU A 351 -37.64 0.48 7.61
N GLU A 352 -37.16 -0.45 8.47
CA GLU A 352 -37.08 -0.19 9.90
C GLU A 352 -36.02 0.91 10.11
N GLU A 353 -36.50 2.17 10.27
CA GLU A 353 -35.75 3.43 10.39
C GLU A 353 -34.52 3.38 11.32
N SER A 354 -34.45 2.45 12.29
CA SER A 354 -33.35 2.41 13.26
C SER A 354 -32.10 1.62 12.81
N ARG A 355 -32.22 0.70 11.84
CA ARG A 355 -31.10 -0.23 11.52
C ARG A 355 -30.12 0.30 10.47
N LEU A 356 -30.59 1.14 9.56
CA LEU A 356 -29.75 1.72 8.50
C LEU A 356 -28.63 2.58 9.08
N PHE A 357 -29.00 3.46 10.02
CA PHE A 357 -28.12 4.46 10.62
C PHE A 357 -27.01 3.83 11.46
N GLU A 358 -27.26 2.67 12.08
CA GLU A 358 -26.29 1.96 12.93
C GLU A 358 -25.33 1.09 12.13
N THR A 359 -25.81 0.49 11.03
CA THR A 359 -25.06 -0.56 10.33
C THR A 359 -24.25 -0.01 9.15
N PHE A 360 -24.78 0.97 8.43
CA PHE A 360 -24.16 1.49 7.22
C PHE A 360 -22.82 2.21 7.47
N PRO A 361 -22.72 3.16 8.42
CA PRO A 361 -21.46 3.85 8.69
C PRO A 361 -20.33 2.86 9.01
N ASN A 362 -20.63 1.79 9.76
CA ASN A 362 -19.66 0.75 10.12
C ASN A 362 -19.13 -0.01 8.90
N MET A 363 -19.99 -0.28 7.91
CA MET A 363 -19.56 -0.91 6.67
C MET A 363 -18.60 0.02 5.89
N VAL A 364 -18.90 1.33 5.84
CA VAL A 364 -18.02 2.32 5.19
C VAL A 364 -16.70 2.49 5.93
N PHE A 365 -16.72 2.54 7.26
CA PHE A 365 -15.50 2.61 8.07
C PHE A 365 -14.60 1.40 7.85
N ASN A 366 -15.15 0.19 7.86
CA ASN A 366 -14.36 -1.02 7.62
C ASN A 366 -13.70 -1.00 6.23
N ILE A 367 -14.41 -0.51 5.19
CA ILE A 367 -13.84 -0.34 3.85
C ILE A 367 -12.71 0.69 3.86
N ALA A 368 -12.89 1.83 4.55
CA ALA A 368 -11.87 2.86 4.67
C ALA A 368 -10.63 2.42 5.46
N ASP A 369 -10.81 1.62 6.51
CA ASP A 369 -9.70 1.02 7.24
C ASP A 369 -8.92 0.00 6.39
N ILE A 370 -9.61 -0.76 5.54
CA ILE A 370 -8.95 -1.66 4.60
C ILE A 370 -8.19 -0.87 3.52
N PHE A 371 -8.75 0.23 3.02
CA PHE A 371 -8.02 1.15 2.14
C PHE A 371 -6.73 1.61 2.83
N LYS A 372 -6.82 2.08 4.08
CA LYS A 372 -5.67 2.51 4.87
C LYS A 372 -4.62 1.40 5.03
N GLN A 373 -5.04 0.17 5.35
CA GLN A 373 -4.14 -0.98 5.49
C GLN A 373 -3.40 -1.27 4.18
N ILE A 374 -4.14 -1.32 3.07
CA ILE A 374 -3.59 -1.56 1.72
C ILE A 374 -2.62 -0.45 1.32
N LEU A 375 -2.95 0.81 1.61
CA LEU A 375 -2.10 1.94 1.30
C LEU A 375 -0.80 1.95 2.13
N ASN A 376 -0.80 1.40 3.35
CA ASN A 376 0.42 1.23 4.13
C ASN A 376 1.37 0.16 3.57
N GLU A 377 0.86 -0.74 2.74
CA GLU A 377 1.67 -1.76 2.05
C GLU A 377 2.32 -1.21 0.78
N ILE A 378 1.87 -0.05 0.30
CA ILE A 378 2.52 0.63 -0.81
C ILE A 378 3.83 1.24 -0.28
N PRO A 379 5.01 0.78 -0.75
CA PRO A 379 6.30 1.17 -0.17
C PRO A 379 6.54 2.67 -0.30
N GLY A 380 6.64 3.38 0.84
CA GLY A 380 6.90 4.82 0.93
C GLY A 380 8.39 5.16 1.07
N GLU A 381 8.76 6.44 0.88
CA GLU A 381 10.14 6.98 1.05
C GLU A 381 10.84 6.63 2.39
N ASN A 382 10.14 6.05 3.37
CA ASN A 382 10.65 5.83 4.74
C ASN A 382 11.11 4.40 5.05
N ASP A 383 10.96 3.43 4.14
CA ASP A 383 11.26 2.01 4.43
C ASP A 383 12.60 1.50 3.88
N SER A 384 13.45 2.37 3.35
CA SER A 384 14.82 2.02 2.95
C SER A 384 15.81 2.20 4.12
N TYR A 385 16.07 1.10 4.84
CA TYR A 385 17.26 0.91 5.68
C TYR A 385 18.35 0.16 4.93
#